data_AF-A0A7V5ETN7-F1
#
_entry.id   AF-A0A7V5ETN7-F1
#
_cell.length_a   1.000
_cell.length_b   1.000
_cell.length_c   1.000
_cell.angle_alpha   90.00
_cell.angle_beta   90.00
_cell.angle_gamma   90.00
#
_symmetry.space_group_name_H-M   'P 1'
#
loop_
_entity.id
_entity.type
_entity.pdbx_description
1 polymer ?
#
loop_
_entity_poly.entity_id
_entity_poly.type
_entity_poly.pdbx_seq_one_letter_code
_entity_poly.pdbx_strand_id
1 'polypeptide(L)'
;MNLKGFQIALEFLQIESLTREKVIQSIVTASEYGWEFYHTIKLDSVSRKGLEKTIEEKWSYDADGKWRVSLLCSPDHLKLRIGHISFRLISKKQNHFFLGGLLDLEFRDERHLIEPYAQTLLHLASRLYSIIQPKLGWIDDPNRCDFAFREVDKLKLPRLPWVTFFSPAYVAHYGEKLLRGIPAYRIASLPDGGVFVQLTRNLLASSQGEMRRVRKEVREYFAAQGMKVRVCAPYYVPKALIPPGLEPVHPELHDYLRQTMR
;
A
#
# COMPACT_ATOMS: atom_id res chain seq x y z
N MET A 1 -19.10 -18.40 2.68
CA MET A 1 -18.14 -17.73 1.78
C MET A 1 -16.76 -18.21 2.21
N ASN A 2 -16.17 -19.17 1.49
CA ASN A 2 -14.79 -19.61 1.76
C ASN A 2 -13.89 -18.43 1.43
N LEU A 3 -13.33 -17.78 2.46
CA LEU A 3 -12.27 -16.80 2.26
C LEU A 3 -11.05 -17.59 1.81
N LYS A 4 -10.88 -17.73 0.48
CA LYS A 4 -9.55 -17.95 -0.09
C LYS A 4 -8.69 -16.80 0.44
N GLY A 5 -7.49 -17.13 0.93
CA GLY A 5 -6.71 -16.30 1.85
C GLY A 5 -6.73 -14.79 1.60
N PHE A 6 -6.77 -14.04 2.70
CA PHE A 6 -6.79 -12.58 2.68
C PHE A 6 -5.37 -12.06 2.59
N GLN A 7 -5.05 -11.30 1.55
CA GLN A 7 -3.75 -10.66 1.39
C GLN A 7 -3.93 -9.17 1.63
N ILE A 8 -2.95 -8.52 2.24
CA ILE A 8 -2.90 -7.07 2.31
C ILE A 8 -1.55 -6.59 1.82
N ALA A 9 -1.57 -5.55 0.99
CA ALA A 9 -0.38 -5.02 0.37
C ALA A 9 -0.44 -3.50 0.22
N LEU A 10 0.74 -2.88 0.32
CA LEU A 10 1.06 -1.58 -0.24
C LEU A 10 1.65 -1.80 -1.64
N GLU A 11 1.07 -1.17 -2.64
CA GLU A 11 1.50 -1.27 -4.03
C GLU A 11 1.69 0.11 -4.63
N PHE A 12 2.76 0.27 -5.40
CA PHE A 12 3.17 1.50 -6.08
C PHE A 12 3.52 1.19 -7.53
N LEU A 13 2.80 1.82 -8.47
CA LEU A 13 2.97 1.59 -9.91
C LEU A 13 3.53 2.82 -10.63
N GLN A 14 4.29 2.54 -11.69
CA GLN A 14 4.89 3.56 -12.56
C GLN A 14 5.68 4.59 -11.78
N ILE A 15 6.61 4.07 -10.99
CA ILE A 15 7.64 4.77 -10.23
C ILE A 15 8.52 5.57 -11.19
N GLU A 16 8.57 6.87 -10.98
CA GLU A 16 9.43 7.75 -11.76
C GLU A 16 10.89 7.47 -11.42
N SER A 17 11.68 7.12 -12.45
CA SER A 17 13.11 6.86 -12.32
C SER A 17 13.45 5.87 -11.21
N LEU A 18 12.89 4.65 -11.28
CA LEU A 18 13.23 3.59 -10.32
C LEU A 18 14.72 3.22 -10.43
N THR A 19 15.52 3.73 -9.51
CA THR A 19 16.97 3.47 -9.44
C THR A 19 17.31 2.47 -8.35
N ARG A 20 18.55 1.99 -8.36
CA ARG A 20 19.12 1.12 -7.32
C ARG A 20 19.12 1.80 -5.96
N GLU A 21 19.43 3.09 -5.91
CA GLU A 21 19.44 3.90 -4.70
C GLU A 21 18.04 3.97 -4.09
N LYS A 22 16.99 4.19 -4.90
CA LYS A 22 15.60 4.17 -4.42
C LYS A 22 15.20 2.81 -3.84
N VAL A 23 15.62 1.70 -4.46
CA VAL A 23 15.38 0.34 -3.95
C VAL A 23 16.04 0.15 -2.59
N ILE A 24 17.34 0.44 -2.49
CA ILE A 24 18.11 0.29 -1.24
C ILE A 24 17.51 1.17 -0.14
N GLN A 25 17.28 2.45 -0.43
CA GLN A 25 16.73 3.40 0.53
C GLN A 25 15.35 2.97 1.04
N SER A 26 14.50 2.43 0.17
CA SER A 26 13.17 1.94 0.57
C SER A 26 13.24 0.74 1.52
N ILE A 27 14.14 -0.22 1.26
CA ILE A 27 14.30 -1.41 2.10
C ILE A 27 14.94 -1.01 3.45
N VAL A 28 15.93 -0.11 3.45
CA VAL A 28 16.51 0.44 4.69
C VAL A 28 15.45 1.20 5.49
N THR A 29 14.64 2.03 4.84
CA THR A 29 13.55 2.77 5.49
C THR A 29 12.54 1.80 6.11
N ALA A 30 12.14 0.75 5.41
CA ALA A 30 11.27 -0.28 6.00
C ALA A 30 11.92 -0.91 7.24
N SER A 31 13.23 -1.19 7.21
CA SER A 31 13.96 -1.74 8.36
C SER A 31 13.96 -0.81 9.57
N GLU A 32 14.14 0.50 9.35
CA GLU A 32 14.09 1.52 10.41
C GLU A 32 12.70 1.64 11.05
N TYR A 33 11.65 1.22 10.32
CA TYR A 33 10.25 1.21 10.75
C TYR A 33 9.81 -0.18 11.24
N GLY A 34 10.75 -0.97 11.76
CA GLY A 34 10.45 -2.25 12.42
C GLY A 34 10.21 -3.43 11.46
N TRP A 35 10.59 -3.33 10.18
CA TRP A 35 10.54 -4.48 9.29
C TRP A 35 11.83 -5.30 9.36
N GLU A 36 11.71 -6.56 9.75
CA GLU A 36 12.80 -7.52 9.69
C GLU A 36 12.87 -8.17 8.31
N PHE A 37 14.09 -8.45 7.84
CA PHE A 37 14.36 -9.09 6.55
C PHE A 37 15.07 -10.42 6.75
N TYR A 38 14.72 -11.41 5.94
CA TYR A 38 15.20 -12.77 6.10
C TYR A 38 15.84 -13.32 4.83
N HIS A 39 16.88 -14.14 4.98
CA HIS A 39 17.37 -14.98 3.88
C HIS A 39 16.37 -16.08 3.55
N THR A 40 16.08 -16.26 2.26
CA THR A 40 15.10 -17.23 1.72
C THR A 40 15.33 -18.70 2.13
N ILE A 41 16.52 -19.05 2.63
CA ILE A 41 16.90 -20.45 2.92
C ILE A 41 17.05 -20.72 4.43
N LYS A 42 17.34 -19.72 5.26
CA LYS A 42 17.67 -19.93 6.68
C LYS A 42 16.81 -19.18 7.69
N LEU A 43 15.91 -18.28 7.26
CA LEU A 43 15.12 -17.41 8.15
C LEU A 43 15.96 -16.65 9.21
N ASP A 44 17.28 -16.53 8.99
CA ASP A 44 18.14 -15.68 9.81
C ASP A 44 17.89 -14.22 9.45
N SER A 45 17.73 -13.37 10.47
CA SER A 45 17.55 -11.93 10.29
C SER A 45 18.81 -11.30 9.68
N VAL A 46 18.63 -10.45 8.68
CA VAL A 46 19.74 -9.72 8.04
C VAL A 46 20.04 -8.44 8.82
N SER A 47 21.28 -8.29 9.28
CA SER A 47 21.71 -7.03 9.92
C SER A 47 21.65 -5.85 8.93
N ARG A 48 21.47 -4.63 9.42
CA ARG A 48 21.46 -3.41 8.58
C ARG A 48 22.69 -3.29 7.67
N LYS A 49 23.89 -3.60 8.19
CA LYS A 49 25.15 -3.58 7.41
C LYS A 49 25.20 -4.70 6.35
N GLY A 50 24.45 -5.78 6.54
CA GLY A 50 24.33 -6.89 5.57
C GLY A 50 23.20 -6.73 4.55
N LEU A 51 22.30 -5.75 4.75
CA LEU A 51 21.10 -5.59 3.92
C LEU A 51 21.44 -5.18 2.49
N GLU A 52 22.36 -4.21 2.31
CA GLU A 52 22.82 -3.80 0.97
C GLU A 52 23.42 -4.97 0.20
N LYS A 53 24.34 -5.72 0.83
CA LYS A 53 24.93 -6.92 0.23
C LYS A 53 23.86 -7.95 -0.13
N THR A 54 22.88 -8.16 0.74
CA THR A 54 21.78 -9.10 0.48
C THR A 54 20.91 -8.63 -0.69
N ILE A 55 20.65 -7.32 -0.81
CA ILE A 55 19.92 -6.74 -1.94
C ILE A 55 20.69 -7.00 -3.24
N GLU A 56 22.01 -6.81 -3.26
CA GLU A 56 22.85 -7.10 -4.43
C GLU A 56 22.79 -8.57 -4.84
N GLU A 57 22.92 -9.49 -3.88
CA GLU A 57 22.86 -10.93 -4.14
C GLU A 57 21.48 -11.38 -4.65
N LYS A 58 20.42 -10.64 -4.30
CA LYS A 58 19.05 -10.90 -4.73
C LYS A 58 18.66 -10.13 -5.99
N TRP A 59 19.55 -9.29 -6.51
CA TRP A 59 19.32 -8.58 -7.75
C TRP A 59 19.43 -9.54 -8.92
N SER A 60 18.32 -9.73 -9.63
CA SER A 60 18.26 -10.63 -10.79
C SER A 60 17.96 -9.84 -12.05
N TYR A 61 18.66 -10.15 -13.14
CA TYR A 61 18.45 -9.59 -14.47
C TYR A 61 17.98 -10.68 -15.44
N ASP A 62 17.05 -10.35 -16.33
CA ASP A 62 16.75 -11.18 -17.50
C ASP A 62 17.55 -10.71 -18.73
N ALA A 63 17.48 -11.49 -19.82
CA ALA A 63 18.20 -11.21 -21.06
C ALA A 63 17.79 -9.89 -21.75
N ASP A 64 16.62 -9.34 -21.41
CA ASP A 64 16.10 -8.09 -21.96
C ASP A 64 16.43 -6.88 -21.07
N GLY A 65 17.26 -7.06 -20.03
CA GLY A 65 17.61 -6.02 -19.07
C GLY A 65 16.50 -5.69 -18.06
N LYS A 66 15.45 -6.50 -17.97
CA LYS A 66 14.46 -6.39 -16.90
C LYS A 66 15.08 -6.92 -15.62
N TRP A 67 14.66 -6.38 -14.48
CA TRP A 67 15.19 -6.84 -13.22
C TRP A 67 14.15 -6.92 -12.11
N ARG A 68 14.47 -7.72 -11.10
CA ARG A 68 13.69 -7.86 -9.88
C ARG A 68 14.61 -8.01 -8.67
N VAL A 69 14.21 -7.36 -7.59
CA VAL A 69 14.71 -7.60 -6.23
C VAL A 69 13.52 -8.04 -5.39
N SER A 70 13.69 -9.09 -4.59
CA SER A 70 12.65 -9.59 -3.70
C SER A 70 13.27 -10.14 -2.42
N LEU A 71 12.72 -9.74 -1.28
CA LEU A 71 13.15 -10.21 0.04
C LEU A 71 11.93 -10.65 0.85
N LEU A 72 12.11 -11.69 1.66
CA LEU A 72 11.13 -12.03 2.69
C LEU A 72 11.28 -11.01 3.82
N CYS A 73 10.15 -10.55 4.34
CA CYS A 73 10.14 -9.58 5.42
C CYS A 73 8.91 -9.74 6.32
N SER A 74 9.00 -9.21 7.53
CA SER A 74 7.89 -9.19 8.48
C SER A 74 8.01 -7.97 9.40
N PRO A 75 6.91 -7.32 9.78
CA PRO A 75 6.94 -6.35 10.86
C PRO A 75 7.19 -7.09 12.19
N ASP A 76 8.23 -6.64 12.89
CA ASP A 76 8.79 -7.20 14.13
C ASP A 76 7.73 -7.53 15.20
N HIS A 77 6.78 -6.62 15.39
CA HIS A 77 5.75 -6.70 16.42
C HIS A 77 4.58 -7.62 16.06
N LEU A 78 4.38 -7.96 14.77
CA LEU A 78 3.32 -8.89 14.36
C LEU A 78 3.82 -10.31 14.12
N LYS A 79 5.14 -10.50 13.97
CA LYS A 79 5.79 -11.82 13.74
C LYS A 79 5.10 -12.65 12.65
N LEU A 80 4.65 -11.98 11.59
CA LEU A 80 4.03 -12.62 10.44
C LEU A 80 5.04 -13.55 9.76
N ARG A 81 4.59 -14.74 9.38
CA ARG A 81 5.50 -15.75 8.81
C ARG A 81 5.82 -15.50 7.33
N ILE A 82 4.95 -14.80 6.59
CA ILE A 82 5.06 -14.66 5.14
C ILE A 82 4.64 -13.26 4.69
N GLY A 83 5.53 -12.28 4.86
CA GLY A 83 5.51 -11.02 4.11
C GLY A 83 6.63 -10.99 3.08
N HIS A 84 6.48 -10.14 2.06
CA HIS A 84 7.55 -9.88 1.11
C HIS A 84 7.54 -8.43 0.65
N ILE A 85 8.75 -7.93 0.43
CA ILE A 85 9.02 -6.69 -0.29
C ILE A 85 9.56 -7.07 -1.67
N SER A 86 9.08 -6.43 -2.72
CA SER A 86 9.63 -6.64 -4.06
C SER A 86 9.59 -5.39 -4.92
N PHE A 87 10.62 -5.27 -5.75
CA PHE A 87 10.72 -4.28 -6.81
C PHE A 87 10.87 -5.01 -8.12
N ARG A 88 10.16 -4.55 -9.16
CA ARG A 88 10.26 -5.10 -10.50
C ARG A 88 10.33 -3.99 -11.53
N LEU A 89 11.33 -4.02 -12.40
CA LEU A 89 11.41 -3.20 -13.60
C LEU A 89 11.18 -4.09 -14.84
N ILE A 90 10.07 -3.87 -15.56
CA ILE A 90 9.78 -4.52 -16.85
C ILE A 90 10.13 -3.56 -18.00
N SER A 91 9.77 -2.29 -17.84
CA SER A 91 10.19 -1.18 -18.71
C SER A 91 10.11 0.14 -17.94
N LYS A 92 10.58 1.25 -18.52
CA LYS A 92 10.45 2.58 -17.89
C LYS A 92 9.00 2.94 -17.50
N LYS A 93 8.00 2.42 -18.22
CA LYS A 93 6.56 2.65 -17.94
C LYS A 93 5.88 1.49 -17.23
N GLN A 94 6.58 0.38 -16.99
CA GLN A 94 6.05 -0.81 -16.34
C GLN A 94 7.02 -1.22 -15.25
N ASN A 95 6.87 -0.59 -14.09
CA ASN A 95 7.64 -0.90 -12.91
C ASN A 95 6.72 -0.85 -11.70
N HIS A 96 7.07 -1.65 -10.69
CA HIS A 96 6.19 -1.96 -9.57
C HIS A 96 7.01 -2.13 -8.31
N PHE A 97 6.55 -1.51 -7.23
CA PHE A 97 6.92 -1.83 -5.86
C PHE A 97 5.73 -2.47 -5.15
N PHE A 98 6.01 -3.57 -4.45
CA PHE A 98 5.05 -4.31 -3.66
C PHE A 98 5.62 -4.54 -2.27
N LEU A 99 4.82 -4.29 -1.23
CA LEU A 99 5.09 -4.72 0.13
C LEU A 99 3.81 -5.29 0.75
N GLY A 100 3.79 -6.58 1.04
CA GLY A 100 2.55 -7.22 1.47
C GLY A 100 2.73 -8.64 1.97
N GLY A 101 1.67 -9.15 2.59
CA GLY A 101 1.68 -10.44 3.29
C GLY A 101 0.33 -11.11 3.22
N LEU A 102 0.35 -12.45 3.34
CA LEU A 102 -0.85 -13.28 3.33
C LEU A 102 -1.27 -13.55 4.78
N LEU A 103 -2.52 -13.19 5.13
CA LEU A 103 -3.04 -13.07 6.50
C LEU A 103 -4.26 -13.97 6.77
N ASP A 104 -4.40 -15.07 6.03
CA ASP A 104 -5.42 -16.12 6.25
C ASP A 104 -5.05 -17.34 5.38
N LEU A 105 -3.93 -18.00 5.67
CA LEU A 105 -3.57 -19.26 5.01
C LEU A 105 -4.35 -20.41 5.63
N GLU A 106 -4.75 -21.40 4.81
CA GLU A 106 -5.65 -22.54 5.10
C GLU A 106 -5.31 -23.40 6.35
N PHE A 107 -4.29 -23.02 7.11
CA PHE A 107 -3.77 -23.74 8.27
C PHE A 107 -3.89 -22.97 9.60
N ARG A 108 -4.19 -21.65 9.61
CA ARG A 108 -4.35 -20.83 10.84
C ARG A 108 -5.27 -19.61 10.64
N ASP A 109 -6.16 -19.35 11.60
CA ASP A 109 -7.00 -18.14 11.63
C ASP A 109 -6.20 -16.92 12.11
N GLU A 110 -5.60 -16.20 11.17
CA GLU A 110 -4.80 -14.99 11.41
C GLU A 110 -5.58 -13.70 11.11
N ARG A 111 -6.92 -13.78 11.00
CA ARG A 111 -7.77 -12.63 10.63
C ARG A 111 -7.68 -11.46 11.62
N HIS A 112 -7.28 -11.72 12.86
CA HIS A 112 -7.01 -10.70 13.87
C HIS A 112 -5.79 -9.81 13.54
N LEU A 113 -4.90 -10.24 12.62
CA LEU A 113 -3.73 -9.49 12.17
C LEU A 113 -4.00 -8.59 10.97
N ILE A 114 -5.17 -8.72 10.32
CA ILE A 114 -5.53 -7.93 9.13
C ILE A 114 -5.44 -6.44 9.40
N GLU A 115 -6.13 -5.97 10.43
CA GLU A 115 -6.16 -4.53 10.75
C GLU A 115 -4.79 -4.02 11.26
N PRO A 116 -4.12 -4.66 12.24
CA PRO A 116 -2.76 -4.26 12.64
C PRO A 116 -1.77 -4.17 11.47
N TYR A 117 -1.81 -5.14 10.54
CA TYR A 117 -0.91 -5.15 9.40
C TYR A 117 -1.22 -4.03 8.41
N ALA A 118 -2.50 -3.80 8.11
CA ALA A 118 -2.92 -2.70 7.24
C ALA A 118 -2.49 -1.33 7.79
N GLN A 119 -2.62 -1.12 9.11
CA GLN A 119 -2.16 0.09 9.79
C GLN A 119 -0.63 0.23 9.77
N THR A 120 0.10 -0.87 9.94
CA THR A 120 1.57 -0.89 9.83
C THR A 120 2.03 -0.47 8.45
N LEU A 121 1.38 -0.99 7.39
CA LEU A 121 1.65 -0.56 6.02
C LEU A 121 1.34 0.91 5.80
N LEU A 122 0.21 1.40 6.31
CA LEU A 122 -0.19 2.80 6.20
C LEU A 122 0.85 3.74 6.83
N HIS A 123 1.38 3.36 7.98
CA HIS A 123 2.43 4.11 8.66
C HIS A 123 3.69 4.25 7.78
N LEU A 124 4.17 3.14 7.22
CA LEU A 124 5.35 3.11 6.36
C LEU A 124 5.13 3.76 4.98
N ALA A 125 3.90 3.68 4.44
CA ALA A 125 3.59 4.08 3.07
C ALA A 125 3.91 5.55 2.78
N SER A 126 3.69 6.46 3.75
CA SER A 126 3.98 7.88 3.56
C SER A 126 5.46 8.17 3.33
N ARG A 127 6.35 7.47 4.06
CA ARG A 127 7.80 7.57 3.91
C ARG A 127 8.25 6.98 2.59
N LEU A 128 7.75 5.78 2.26
CA LEU A 128 8.06 5.13 1.01
C LEU A 128 7.57 5.95 -0.19
N TYR A 129 6.41 6.59 -0.11
CA TYR A 129 5.90 7.46 -1.17
C TYR A 129 6.90 8.57 -1.51
N SER A 130 7.51 9.21 -0.50
CA SER A 130 8.48 10.30 -0.72
C SER A 130 9.77 9.85 -1.42
N ILE A 131 10.17 8.59 -1.22
CA ILE A 131 11.36 8.00 -1.86
C ILE A 131 11.02 7.51 -3.26
N ILE A 132 9.90 6.81 -3.38
CA ILE A 132 9.52 6.09 -4.58
C ILE A 132 8.92 7.05 -5.60
N GLN A 133 8.02 7.93 -5.20
CA GLN A 133 7.27 8.87 -6.06
C GLN A 133 6.52 8.12 -7.18
N PRO A 134 5.56 7.26 -6.81
CA PRO A 134 4.78 6.49 -7.78
C PRO A 134 3.76 7.38 -8.49
N LYS A 135 3.37 6.99 -9.71
CA LYS A 135 2.24 7.63 -10.40
C LYS A 135 0.90 7.32 -9.72
N LEU A 136 0.76 6.10 -9.19
CA LEU A 136 -0.37 5.69 -8.37
C LEU A 136 0.11 4.72 -7.29
N GLY A 137 -0.39 4.90 -6.07
CA GLY A 137 -0.16 3.97 -4.97
C GLY A 137 -1.42 3.62 -4.21
N TRP A 138 -1.46 2.46 -3.57
CA TRP A 138 -2.59 2.07 -2.72
C TRP A 138 -2.24 1.04 -1.64
N ILE A 139 -3.14 0.93 -0.65
CA ILE A 139 -3.14 -0.18 0.31
C ILE A 139 -4.49 -0.87 0.24
N ASP A 140 -4.48 -2.17 -0.11
CA ASP A 140 -5.70 -3.00 -0.18
C ASP A 140 -5.36 -4.51 -0.28
N ASP A 141 -6.39 -5.34 -0.45
CA ASP A 141 -6.26 -6.73 -0.89
C ASP A 141 -6.07 -6.78 -2.42
N PRO A 142 -4.87 -7.15 -2.90
CA PRO A 142 -4.59 -7.20 -4.35
C PRO A 142 -5.50 -8.18 -5.09
N ASN A 143 -6.00 -9.23 -4.43
CA ASN A 143 -6.93 -10.17 -5.07
C ASN A 143 -8.31 -9.56 -5.32
N ARG A 144 -8.61 -8.42 -4.70
CA ARG A 144 -9.90 -7.73 -4.78
C ARG A 144 -9.80 -6.36 -5.45
N CYS A 145 -8.62 -5.75 -5.43
CA CYS A 145 -8.39 -4.38 -5.85
C CYS A 145 -7.04 -4.16 -6.57
N ASP A 146 -6.82 -4.82 -7.71
CA ASP A 146 -5.63 -4.62 -8.54
C ASP A 146 -5.85 -3.56 -9.65
N PHE A 147 -4.76 -2.93 -10.09
CA PHE A 147 -4.68 -2.01 -11.23
C PHE A 147 -3.72 -2.53 -12.28
N ALA A 148 -4.15 -2.58 -13.53
CA ALA A 148 -3.25 -2.89 -14.62
C ALA A 148 -2.32 -1.70 -14.92
N PHE A 149 -1.05 -1.95 -15.27
CA PHE A 149 -0.11 -0.89 -15.69
C PHE A 149 -0.70 0.04 -16.76
N ARG A 150 -1.48 -0.50 -17.70
CA ARG A 150 -2.12 0.28 -18.77
C ARG A 150 -3.21 1.22 -18.25
N GLU A 151 -3.86 0.87 -17.15
CA GLU A 151 -4.86 1.74 -16.51
C GLU A 151 -4.14 2.94 -15.87
N VAL A 152 -3.05 2.70 -15.15
CA VAL A 152 -2.22 3.75 -14.53
C VAL A 152 -1.55 4.65 -15.57
N ASP A 153 -1.05 4.07 -16.67
CA ASP A 153 -0.48 4.82 -17.78
C ASP A 153 -1.48 5.83 -18.36
N LYS A 154 -2.73 5.38 -18.51
CA LYS A 154 -3.86 6.17 -19.01
C LYS A 154 -4.59 6.97 -17.92
N LEU A 155 -4.02 7.05 -16.71
CA LEU A 155 -4.59 7.78 -15.58
C LEU A 155 -6.02 7.38 -15.23
N LYS A 156 -6.40 6.12 -15.49
CA LYS A 156 -7.73 5.63 -15.19
C LYS A 156 -7.88 5.33 -13.70
N LEU A 157 -9.07 5.61 -13.18
CA LEU A 157 -9.49 5.27 -11.82
C LEU A 157 -10.71 4.31 -11.85
N PRO A 158 -10.57 3.06 -12.32
CA PRO A 158 -11.68 2.10 -12.35
C PRO A 158 -12.07 1.61 -10.95
N ARG A 159 -11.18 1.76 -9.98
CA ARG A 159 -11.30 1.23 -8.63
C ARG A 159 -10.85 2.28 -7.62
N LEU A 160 -11.39 2.21 -6.40
CA LEU A 160 -10.90 3.00 -5.27
C LEU A 160 -10.60 2.08 -4.07
N PRO A 161 -9.31 1.88 -3.78
CA PRO A 161 -8.81 1.17 -2.60
C PRO A 161 -9.16 1.82 -1.26
N TRP A 162 -8.85 1.14 -0.16
CA TRP A 162 -8.93 1.72 1.20
C TRP A 162 -8.11 3.00 1.34
N VAL A 163 -6.84 2.93 0.95
CA VAL A 163 -5.90 4.06 0.92
C VAL A 163 -5.39 4.22 -0.50
N THR A 164 -5.37 5.44 -1.01
CA THR A 164 -4.84 5.77 -2.33
C THR A 164 -3.92 6.99 -2.28
N PHE A 165 -2.81 6.90 -3.00
CA PHE A 165 -1.83 7.96 -3.22
C PHE A 165 -1.89 8.37 -4.70
N PHE A 166 -2.50 9.52 -4.97
CA PHE A 166 -2.57 10.10 -6.30
C PHE A 166 -1.37 11.01 -6.55
N SER A 167 -0.59 10.71 -7.57
CA SER A 167 0.48 11.61 -8.01
C SER A 167 -0.05 12.94 -8.56
N PRO A 168 0.81 13.95 -8.74
CA PRO A 168 0.45 15.20 -9.42
C PRO A 168 -0.18 14.98 -10.80
N ALA A 169 0.21 13.92 -11.52
CA ALA A 169 -0.39 13.59 -12.82
C ALA A 169 -1.88 13.22 -12.70
N TYR A 170 -2.27 12.49 -11.65
CA TYR A 170 -3.68 12.19 -11.37
C TYR A 170 -4.44 13.45 -10.93
N VAL A 171 -3.81 14.31 -10.13
CA VAL A 171 -4.40 15.59 -9.69
C VAL A 171 -4.65 16.51 -10.88
N ALA A 172 -3.69 16.63 -11.80
CA ALA A 172 -3.84 17.40 -13.03
C ALA A 172 -4.92 16.82 -13.96
N HIS A 173 -5.07 15.49 -14.01
CA HIS A 173 -6.04 14.83 -14.88
C HIS A 173 -7.48 14.92 -14.38
N TYR A 174 -7.71 14.67 -13.08
CA TYR A 174 -9.05 14.66 -12.49
C TYR A 174 -9.47 15.98 -11.86
N GLY A 175 -8.51 16.85 -11.56
CA GLY A 175 -8.72 18.07 -10.81
C GLY A 175 -8.69 17.84 -9.30
N GLU A 176 -8.02 18.75 -8.59
CA GLU A 176 -7.89 18.72 -7.14
C GLU A 176 -9.25 18.73 -6.42
N LYS A 177 -10.21 19.52 -6.91
CA LYS A 177 -11.57 19.61 -6.35
C LYS A 177 -12.28 18.26 -6.33
N LEU A 178 -12.08 17.44 -7.36
CA LEU A 178 -12.67 16.11 -7.44
C LEU A 178 -12.01 15.15 -6.44
N LEU A 179 -10.68 15.09 -6.43
CA LEU A 179 -9.98 14.15 -5.54
C LEU A 179 -10.15 14.52 -4.05
N ARG A 180 -10.22 15.82 -3.74
CA ARG A 180 -10.47 16.29 -2.37
C ARG A 180 -11.93 16.23 -1.93
N GLY A 181 -12.87 16.10 -2.87
CA GLY A 181 -14.29 15.98 -2.56
C GLY A 181 -14.73 14.55 -2.26
N ILE A 182 -13.84 13.55 -2.38
CA ILE A 182 -14.17 12.14 -2.12
C ILE A 182 -14.68 11.99 -0.67
N PRO A 183 -15.84 11.37 -0.43
CA PRO A 183 -16.30 11.07 0.92
C PRO A 183 -15.34 10.08 1.61
N ALA A 184 -14.45 10.60 2.45
CA ALA A 184 -13.36 9.84 3.03
C ALA A 184 -13.11 10.29 4.48
N TYR A 185 -12.61 9.36 5.31
CA TYR A 185 -12.18 9.65 6.68
C TYR A 185 -11.08 10.69 6.72
N ARG A 186 -10.13 10.62 5.78
CA ARG A 186 -8.99 11.53 5.73
C ARG A 186 -8.53 11.77 4.30
N ILE A 187 -8.24 13.03 4.00
CA ILE A 187 -7.68 13.50 2.74
C ILE A 187 -6.57 14.49 3.06
N ALA A 188 -5.46 14.43 2.33
CA ALA A 188 -4.35 15.36 2.52
C ALA A 188 -3.61 15.65 1.22
N SER A 189 -2.96 16.82 1.16
CA SER A 189 -1.94 17.10 0.14
C SER A 189 -0.71 16.24 0.41
N LEU A 190 -0.06 15.77 -0.65
CA LEU A 190 1.28 15.22 -0.61
C LEU A 190 2.30 16.32 -0.95
N PRO A 191 3.56 16.23 -0.46
CA PRO A 191 4.55 17.30 -0.64
C PRO A 191 4.90 17.64 -2.08
N ASP A 192 4.66 16.70 -3.01
CA ASP A 192 4.89 16.86 -4.45
C ASP A 192 3.68 17.48 -5.19
N GLY A 193 2.60 17.82 -4.48
CA GLY A 193 1.34 18.26 -5.06
C GLY A 193 0.37 17.11 -5.38
N GLY A 194 0.70 15.88 -4.98
CA GLY A 194 -0.23 14.74 -5.02
C GLY A 194 -1.35 14.85 -3.98
N VAL A 195 -2.26 13.87 -3.99
CA VAL A 195 -3.37 13.78 -3.03
C VAL A 195 -3.39 12.38 -2.39
N PHE A 196 -3.42 12.35 -1.07
CA PHE A 196 -3.66 11.16 -0.26
C PHE A 196 -5.14 11.07 0.09
N VAL A 197 -5.72 9.87 -0.02
CA VAL A 197 -7.11 9.57 0.36
C VAL A 197 -7.15 8.29 1.18
N GLN A 198 -7.83 8.32 2.33
CA GLN A 198 -8.13 7.17 3.17
C GLN A 198 -9.64 7.13 3.43
N LEU A 199 -10.33 6.12 2.90
CA LEU A 199 -11.79 6.06 2.91
C LEU A 199 -12.38 5.95 4.32
N THR A 200 -11.76 5.16 5.18
CA THR A 200 -12.21 4.85 6.55
C THR A 200 -11.01 4.77 7.47
N ARG A 201 -11.22 4.99 8.78
CA ARG A 201 -10.14 4.91 9.78
C ARG A 201 -9.46 3.54 9.76
N ASN A 202 -10.25 2.49 9.62
CA ASN A 202 -9.82 1.11 9.61
C ASN A 202 -10.09 0.48 8.24
N LEU A 203 -9.28 -0.48 7.83
CA LEU A 203 -9.54 -1.29 6.64
C LEU A 203 -10.80 -2.14 6.83
N LEU A 204 -10.99 -2.67 8.04
CA LEU A 204 -12.14 -3.46 8.43
C LEU A 204 -13.28 -2.57 8.95
N ALA A 205 -14.47 -2.77 8.39
CA ALA A 205 -15.71 -2.19 8.87
C ALA A 205 -16.20 -2.94 10.11
N SER A 206 -16.74 -2.20 11.08
CA SER A 206 -17.37 -2.73 12.29
C SER A 206 -18.61 -3.57 11.98
N SER A 207 -19.27 -3.30 10.85
CA SER A 207 -20.48 -4.01 10.42
C SER A 207 -20.63 -4.04 8.90
N GLN A 208 -21.46 -4.96 8.39
CA GLN A 208 -21.86 -4.94 6.99
C GLN A 208 -22.59 -3.66 6.59
N GLY A 209 -23.36 -3.07 7.53
CA GLY A 209 -24.08 -1.82 7.30
C GLY A 209 -23.13 -0.66 7.02
N GLU A 210 -22.10 -0.51 7.85
CA GLU A 210 -21.04 0.49 7.65
C GLU A 210 -20.33 0.29 6.30
N MET A 211 -19.89 -0.94 6.00
CA MET A 211 -19.24 -1.26 4.73
C MET A 211 -20.10 -0.86 3.53
N ARG A 212 -21.39 -1.20 3.54
CA ARG A 212 -22.32 -0.89 2.46
C ARG A 212 -22.55 0.61 2.34
N ARG A 213 -22.68 1.31 3.46
CA ARG A 213 -22.88 2.76 3.51
C ARG A 213 -21.71 3.51 2.87
N VAL A 214 -20.49 3.28 3.34
CA VAL A 214 -19.28 3.94 2.82
C VAL A 214 -19.12 3.71 1.31
N ARG A 215 -19.27 2.44 0.87
CA ARG A 215 -19.17 2.11 -0.55
C ARG A 215 -20.29 2.73 -1.39
N LYS A 216 -21.47 2.99 -0.81
CA LYS A 216 -22.57 3.66 -1.50
C LYS A 216 -22.26 5.14 -1.66
N GLU A 217 -21.92 5.83 -0.57
CA GLU A 217 -21.61 7.27 -0.55
C GLU A 217 -20.52 7.63 -1.56
N VAL A 218 -19.41 6.88 -1.57
CA VAL A 218 -18.31 7.11 -2.51
C VAL A 218 -18.75 6.86 -3.96
N ARG A 219 -19.53 5.81 -4.23
CA ARG A 219 -20.03 5.54 -5.59
C ARG A 219 -20.96 6.63 -6.08
N GLU A 220 -21.85 7.12 -5.21
CA GLU A 220 -22.78 8.20 -5.53
C GLU A 220 -22.04 9.51 -5.80
N TYR A 221 -20.98 9.80 -5.05
CA TYR A 221 -20.09 10.93 -5.30
C TYR A 221 -19.49 10.89 -6.72
N PHE A 222 -18.83 9.79 -7.10
CA PHE A 222 -18.26 9.66 -8.44
C PHE A 222 -19.33 9.65 -9.53
N ALA A 223 -20.48 9.01 -9.29
CA ALA A 223 -21.58 8.99 -10.24
C ALA A 223 -22.13 10.40 -10.52
N ALA A 224 -22.22 11.26 -9.50
CA ALA A 224 -22.60 12.66 -9.65
C ALA A 224 -21.58 13.47 -10.48
N GLN A 225 -20.33 13.01 -10.56
CA GLN A 225 -19.29 13.56 -11.44
C GLN A 225 -19.22 12.86 -12.82
N GLY A 226 -20.19 12.01 -13.16
CA GLY A 226 -20.21 11.26 -14.43
C GLY A 226 -19.20 10.11 -14.50
N MET A 227 -18.64 9.68 -13.36
CA MET A 227 -17.64 8.63 -13.27
C MET A 227 -18.20 7.35 -12.67
N LYS A 228 -17.74 6.20 -13.18
CA LYS A 228 -18.05 4.89 -12.61
C LYS A 228 -16.81 4.30 -11.96
N VAL A 229 -16.80 4.25 -10.63
CA VAL A 229 -15.69 3.74 -9.82
C VAL A 229 -16.17 2.57 -8.96
N ARG A 230 -15.43 1.46 -8.95
CA ARG A 230 -15.65 0.35 -8.03
C ARG A 230 -14.94 0.60 -6.70
N VAL A 231 -15.67 0.67 -5.61
CA VAL A 231 -15.09 0.86 -4.27
C VAL A 231 -14.75 -0.51 -3.67
N CYS A 232 -13.47 -0.73 -3.36
CA CYS A 232 -12.95 -2.02 -2.92
C CYS A 232 -13.10 -2.25 -1.41
N ALA A 233 -12.91 -1.19 -0.62
CA ALA A 233 -12.85 -1.19 0.84
C ALA A 233 -13.89 -0.21 1.45
N PRO A 234 -14.15 -0.24 2.77
CA PRO A 234 -13.63 -1.19 3.77
C PRO A 234 -14.15 -2.61 3.54
N TYR A 235 -13.66 -3.58 4.31
CA TYR A 235 -14.11 -4.98 4.31
C TYR A 235 -14.86 -5.34 5.58
N TYR A 236 -15.92 -6.15 5.47
CA TYR A 236 -16.50 -6.81 6.63
C TYR A 236 -16.03 -8.27 6.67
N VAL A 237 -15.24 -8.61 7.69
CA VAL A 237 -14.77 -9.97 7.94
C VAL A 237 -15.41 -10.47 9.24
N PRO A 238 -16.35 -11.44 9.19
CA PRO A 238 -16.99 -11.96 10.39
C PRO A 238 -15.96 -12.52 11.38
N LYS A 239 -16.05 -12.13 12.65
CA LYS A 239 -15.16 -12.54 13.75
C LYS A 239 -13.72 -12.01 13.66
N ALA A 240 -13.37 -11.19 12.68
CA ALA A 240 -12.14 -10.40 12.79
C ALA A 240 -12.36 -9.35 13.88
N LEU A 241 -11.62 -9.47 14.98
CA LEU A 241 -11.63 -8.47 16.03
C LEU A 241 -10.90 -7.24 15.49
N ILE A 242 -11.56 -6.09 15.51
CA ILE A 242 -10.87 -4.79 15.47
C ILE A 242 -10.37 -4.57 16.90
N PRO A 243 -9.05 -4.61 17.17
CA PRO A 243 -8.55 -4.46 18.54
C PRO A 243 -9.03 -3.12 19.11
N PRO A 244 -9.70 -3.10 20.28
CA PRO A 244 -10.03 -1.85 20.96
C PRO A 244 -8.72 -1.15 21.33
N GLY A 245 -8.57 0.12 20.96
CA GLY A 245 -7.38 0.89 21.32
C GLY A 245 -6.19 0.80 20.35
N LEU A 246 -6.37 0.28 19.12
CA LEU A 246 -5.56 0.77 17.99
C LEU A 246 -5.99 2.23 17.70
N GLU A 247 -5.64 3.13 18.61
CA GLU A 247 -5.39 4.52 18.23
C GLU A 247 -4.45 4.47 17.03
N PRO A 248 -4.67 5.26 15.95
CA PRO A 248 -3.64 5.41 14.95
C PRO A 248 -2.41 5.94 15.68
N VAL A 249 -1.47 5.05 15.99
CA VAL A 249 -0.19 5.45 16.52
C VAL A 249 0.47 6.16 15.34
N HIS A 250 0.36 7.47 15.29
CA HIS A 250 1.52 8.31 15.46
C HIS A 250 1.20 9.77 15.11
N PRO A 251 1.47 10.70 16.05
CA PRO A 251 1.65 12.12 15.76
C PRO A 251 2.54 12.37 14.53
N GLU A 252 3.53 11.51 14.24
CA GLU A 252 4.49 11.68 13.13
C GLU A 252 3.88 11.64 11.73
N LEU A 253 2.83 10.86 11.48
CA LEU A 253 2.14 10.92 10.18
C LEU A 253 1.33 12.23 10.10
N HIS A 254 0.79 12.69 11.23
CA HIS A 254 0.14 13.99 11.33
C HIS A 254 1.16 15.14 11.21
N ASP A 255 2.36 15.00 11.77
CA ASP A 255 3.42 15.99 11.77
C ASP A 255 4.14 16.02 10.43
N TYR A 256 4.36 14.88 9.78
CA TYR A 256 4.81 14.82 8.38
C TYR A 256 3.83 15.57 7.48
N LEU A 257 2.52 15.30 7.60
CA LEU A 257 1.50 16.05 6.85
C LEU A 257 1.42 17.53 7.25
N ARG A 258 1.55 17.89 8.53
CA ARG A 258 1.52 19.30 8.98
C ARG A 258 2.77 20.08 8.55
N GLN A 259 3.95 19.46 8.60
CA GLN A 259 5.22 20.06 8.18
C GLN A 259 5.26 20.34 6.68
N THR A 260 4.47 19.59 5.90
CA THR A 260 4.36 19.73 4.44
C THR A 260 3.18 20.61 3.99
N MET A 261 2.41 21.16 4.94
CA MET A 261 1.33 22.13 4.72
C MET A 261 1.71 23.58 5.12
N ARG A 262 3.01 23.87 5.28
CA ARG A 262 3.51 25.25 5.45
C ARG A 262 4.03 25.82 4.15
#